data_AF-A0A919WD48-F1
#
_entry.id   AF-A0A919WD48-F1
#
_cell.length_a   1.000
_cell.length_b   1.000
_cell.length_c   1.000
_cell.angle_alpha   90.00
_cell.angle_beta   90.00
_cell.angle_gamma   90.00
#
_symmetry.space_group_name_H-M   'P 1'
#
loop_
_entity.id
_entity.type
_entity.pdbx_description
1 polymer ?
#
loop_
_entity_poly.entity_id
_entity_poly.type
_entity_poly.pdbx_seq_one_letter_code
_entity_poly.pdbx_strand_id
1 'polypeptide(L)'
;MTVCTQEQAWRLIRALGPVNAGRLAGHSLIGHVPHIPAGTLTPQDAQVLHDNLYRPPDEAVTGDSICYVVSSDHTPVAWLTYHAQVVTPTAQLTAYQLEHQGKAVAALSQLTRRAIGHLARLRDQREGRGPGAAPDVREQTTRVLVANPADPTLTWWTSLSPDLEASRAHLAALIRTRGDDALIVDAFGYGTYQRGSHPLTVPVLCTIERLAAEHDLAASAIGDWLDAEGAPRSRPDATQVEEAFTACYLGLYPYRRAFAEAERDRRGWRHILDAAGIPLHLFDLHRYATELFAHDVRSITLPDGRHAVFRRPTG
;
A
#
# COMPACT_ATOMS: atom_id res chain seq x y z
N MET A 1 -20.18 -10.91 15.60
CA MET A 1 -19.47 -10.94 14.31
C MET A 1 -20.50 -10.80 13.20
N THR A 2 -20.33 -9.84 12.30
CA THR A 2 -21.23 -9.58 11.17
C THR A 2 -20.98 -10.61 10.07
N VAL A 3 -22.04 -11.24 9.55
CA VAL A 3 -21.94 -12.21 8.45
C VAL A 3 -21.48 -11.48 7.19
N CYS A 4 -20.47 -12.01 6.50
CA CYS A 4 -19.96 -11.45 5.25
C CYS A 4 -20.17 -12.43 4.07
N THR A 5 -20.15 -11.90 2.84
CA THR A 5 -20.19 -12.75 1.65
C THR A 5 -18.89 -13.54 1.50
N GLN A 6 -18.89 -14.65 0.74
CA GLN A 6 -17.65 -15.40 0.51
C GLN A 6 -16.54 -14.57 -0.16
N GLU A 7 -16.90 -13.67 -1.07
CA GLU A 7 -15.91 -12.79 -1.70
C GLU A 7 -15.30 -11.79 -0.69
N GLN A 8 -16.13 -11.24 0.20
CA GLN A 8 -15.66 -10.40 1.30
C GLN A 8 -14.77 -11.20 2.26
N ALA A 9 -15.14 -12.45 2.57
CA ALA A 9 -14.35 -13.34 3.41
C ALA A 9 -12.94 -13.56 2.87
N TRP A 10 -12.79 -13.85 1.57
CA TRP A 10 -11.46 -14.04 0.99
C TRP A 10 -10.61 -12.77 1.01
N ARG A 11 -11.22 -11.59 0.83
CA ARG A 11 -10.52 -10.31 0.98
C ARG A 11 -10.06 -10.07 2.42
N LEU A 12 -10.88 -10.41 3.40
CA LEU A 12 -10.54 -10.29 4.82
C LEU A 12 -9.44 -11.30 5.23
N ILE A 13 -9.49 -12.53 4.72
CA ILE A 13 -8.44 -13.55 4.95
C ILE A 13 -7.08 -13.08 4.42
N ARG A 14 -7.01 -12.47 3.22
CA ARG A 14 -5.77 -11.86 2.70
C ARG A 14 -5.22 -10.74 3.59
N ALA A 15 -6.10 -10.09 4.34
CA ALA A 15 -5.74 -9.03 5.29
C ALA A 15 -5.55 -9.56 6.72
N LEU A 16 -5.64 -10.88 6.94
CA LEU A 16 -5.63 -11.53 8.25
C LEU A 16 -6.71 -11.02 9.22
N GLY A 17 -7.81 -10.48 8.67
CA GLY A 17 -8.96 -10.03 9.43
C GLY A 17 -9.88 -11.19 9.79
N PRO A 18 -10.59 -11.14 10.93
CA PRO A 18 -11.50 -12.20 11.33
C PRO A 18 -12.67 -12.35 10.34
N VAL A 19 -13.09 -13.59 10.09
CA VAL A 19 -14.10 -13.93 9.08
C VAL A 19 -15.14 -14.89 9.65
N ASN A 20 -16.41 -14.64 9.31
CA ASN A 20 -17.49 -15.60 9.36
C ASN A 20 -18.43 -15.40 8.16
N ALA A 21 -18.41 -16.37 7.26
CA ALA A 21 -19.25 -16.44 6.06
C ALA A 21 -20.01 -17.77 6.05
N GLY A 22 -20.70 -18.07 7.16
CA GLY A 22 -21.46 -19.30 7.34
C GLY A 22 -20.53 -20.48 7.59
N ARG A 23 -20.31 -21.31 6.56
CA ARG A 23 -19.47 -22.52 6.64
C ARG A 23 -17.97 -22.19 6.65
N LEU A 24 -17.58 -21.00 6.21
CA LEU A 24 -16.19 -20.54 6.18
C LEU A 24 -15.92 -19.57 7.33
N ALA A 25 -14.85 -19.83 8.08
CA ALA A 25 -14.38 -18.97 9.15
C ALA A 25 -12.87 -18.72 9.04
N GLY A 26 -12.44 -17.58 9.55
CA GLY A 26 -11.04 -17.16 9.59
C GLY A 26 -10.73 -16.50 10.93
N HIS A 27 -9.64 -16.93 11.56
CA HIS A 27 -9.31 -16.58 12.93
C HIS A 27 -7.84 -16.18 13.04
N SER A 28 -7.60 -14.95 13.51
CA SER A 28 -6.26 -14.55 13.94
C SER A 28 -5.97 -15.12 15.32
N LEU A 29 -4.76 -15.65 15.49
CA LEU A 29 -4.21 -16.04 16.79
C LEU A 29 -3.29 -14.95 17.36
N ILE A 30 -3.22 -13.79 16.69
CA ILE A 30 -2.45 -12.63 17.13
C ILE A 30 -3.32 -11.84 18.12
N GLY A 31 -3.02 -11.97 19.41
CA GLY A 31 -3.77 -11.34 20.49
C GLY A 31 -4.81 -12.27 21.09
N HIS A 32 -6.10 -12.05 20.81
CA HIS A 32 -7.17 -12.88 21.37
C HIS A 32 -7.30 -14.20 20.61
N VAL A 33 -7.12 -15.31 21.31
CA VAL A 33 -7.23 -16.66 20.75
C VAL A 33 -8.69 -17.14 20.85
N PRO A 34 -9.42 -17.28 19.73
CA PRO A 34 -10.76 -17.85 19.75
C PRO A 34 -10.69 -19.38 19.95
N HIS A 35 -11.79 -19.96 20.43
CA HIS A 35 -11.92 -21.42 20.42
C HIS A 35 -12.07 -21.93 18.98
N ILE A 36 -11.08 -22.69 18.50
CA ILE A 36 -11.10 -23.31 17.17
C ILE A 36 -11.15 -24.84 17.34
N PRO A 37 -12.27 -25.49 16.95
CA PRO A 37 -12.36 -26.95 17.00
C PRO A 37 -11.39 -27.60 16.00
N ALA A 38 -10.88 -28.79 16.36
CA ALA A 38 -9.99 -29.56 15.49
C ALA A 38 -10.71 -30.25 14.32
N GLY A 39 -12.04 -30.43 14.40
CA GLY A 39 -12.83 -31.06 13.34
C GLY A 39 -12.31 -32.45 12.98
N THR A 40 -12.01 -32.68 11.69
CA THR A 40 -11.51 -33.96 11.15
C THR A 40 -9.99 -34.02 10.95
N LEU A 41 -9.23 -33.14 11.62
CA LEU A 41 -7.77 -33.18 11.62
C LEU A 41 -7.23 -34.53 12.12
N THR A 42 -6.06 -34.93 11.62
CA THR A 42 -5.32 -36.05 12.22
C THR A 42 -4.89 -35.69 13.65
N PRO A 43 -4.66 -36.68 14.55
CA PRO A 43 -4.22 -36.41 15.92
C PRO A 43 -2.95 -35.54 15.99
N GLN A 44 -2.02 -35.73 15.04
CA GLN A 44 -0.78 -34.96 14.97
C GLN A 44 -1.07 -33.47 14.69
N ASP A 45 -1.86 -33.16 13.66
CA ASP A 45 -2.18 -31.76 13.31
C ASP A 45 -3.14 -31.12 14.32
N ALA A 46 -4.02 -31.91 14.93
CA ALA A 46 -4.86 -31.46 16.04
C ALA A 46 -4.01 -31.04 17.25
N GLN A 47 -2.92 -31.77 17.53
CA GLN A 47 -1.98 -31.40 18.58
C GLN A 47 -1.23 -30.11 18.23
N VAL A 48 -0.73 -29.97 17.00
CA VAL A 48 -0.07 -28.72 16.54
C VAL A 48 -1.00 -27.52 16.71
N LEU A 49 -2.27 -27.66 16.35
CA LEU A 49 -3.27 -26.60 16.57
C LEU A 49 -3.47 -26.33 18.07
N HIS A 50 -3.64 -27.39 18.88
CA HIS A 50 -3.82 -27.28 20.33
C HIS A 50 -2.66 -26.52 20.98
N ASP A 51 -1.42 -26.88 20.67
CA ASP A 51 -0.21 -26.27 21.23
C ASP A 51 -0.09 -24.79 20.85
N ASN A 52 -0.61 -24.38 19.68
CA ASN A 52 -0.65 -22.96 19.30
C ASN A 52 -1.81 -22.19 19.93
N LEU A 53 -2.95 -22.83 20.21
CA LEU A 53 -4.12 -22.18 20.84
C LEU A 53 -3.95 -22.02 22.35
N TYR A 54 -3.41 -23.05 23.01
CA TYR A 54 -3.33 -23.14 24.47
C TYR A 54 -1.89 -23.02 24.97
N ARG A 55 -1.03 -22.38 24.16
CA ARG A 55 0.36 -22.11 24.49
C ARG A 55 0.49 -21.47 25.89
N PRO A 56 1.33 -22.02 26.78
CA PRO A 56 1.67 -21.36 28.04
C PRO A 56 2.23 -19.94 27.82
N PRO A 57 1.91 -18.96 28.67
CA PRO A 57 2.36 -17.58 28.49
C PRO A 57 3.89 -17.39 28.42
N ASP A 58 4.64 -18.33 28.99
CA ASP A 58 6.10 -18.37 29.08
C ASP A 58 6.78 -19.10 27.90
N GLU A 59 6.01 -19.79 27.06
CA GLU A 59 6.54 -20.44 25.87
C GLU A 59 6.71 -19.43 24.72
N ALA A 60 7.92 -19.38 24.15
CA ALA A 60 8.23 -18.44 23.09
C ALA A 60 7.49 -18.78 21.79
N VAL A 61 6.84 -17.77 21.19
CA VAL A 61 6.34 -17.85 19.81
C VAL A 61 7.53 -18.01 18.87
N THR A 62 7.49 -19.01 17.98
CA THR A 62 8.51 -19.24 16.95
C THR A 62 8.04 -18.78 15.57
N GLY A 63 8.91 -18.87 14.56
CA GLY A 63 8.54 -18.63 13.15
C GLY A 63 7.46 -19.58 12.62
N ASP A 64 7.51 -20.84 13.07
CA ASP A 64 6.61 -21.92 12.64
C ASP A 64 5.30 -21.96 13.44
N SER A 65 5.20 -21.13 14.50
CA SER A 65 3.95 -20.96 15.22
C SER A 65 2.85 -20.45 14.30
N ILE A 66 1.63 -20.93 14.50
CA ILE A 66 0.44 -20.52 13.76
C ILE A 66 0.04 -19.10 14.20
N CYS A 67 -0.20 -18.22 13.23
CA CYS A 67 -0.70 -16.86 13.47
C CYS A 67 -2.13 -16.65 12.95
N TYR A 68 -2.60 -17.49 12.02
CA TYR A 68 -3.95 -17.37 11.46
C TYR A 68 -4.46 -18.74 10.98
N VAL A 69 -5.73 -19.05 11.23
CA VAL A 69 -6.37 -20.32 10.85
C VAL A 69 -7.61 -20.05 9.99
N VAL A 70 -7.74 -20.80 8.90
CA VAL A 70 -8.96 -20.85 8.08
C VAL A 70 -9.65 -22.19 8.29
N SER A 71 -10.93 -22.15 8.62
CA SER A 71 -11.74 -23.34 8.87
C SER A 71 -12.94 -23.40 7.94
N SER A 72 -13.30 -24.61 7.51
CA SER A 72 -14.52 -24.93 6.78
C SER A 72 -15.32 -25.98 7.55
N ASP A 73 -16.56 -25.66 7.92
CA ASP A 73 -17.43 -26.50 8.75
C ASP A 73 -16.72 -26.99 10.02
N HIS A 74 -16.14 -26.04 10.76
CA HIS A 74 -15.42 -26.33 12.00
C HIS A 74 -14.17 -27.23 11.85
N THR A 75 -13.75 -27.54 10.62
CA THR A 75 -12.49 -28.23 10.36
C THR A 75 -11.47 -27.24 9.81
N PRO A 76 -10.31 -27.04 10.44
CA PRO A 76 -9.21 -26.27 9.90
C PRO A 76 -8.75 -26.85 8.56
N VAL A 77 -8.73 -26.03 7.52
CA VAL A 77 -8.35 -26.44 6.16
C VAL A 77 -7.01 -25.86 5.72
N ALA A 78 -6.59 -24.74 6.30
CA ALA A 78 -5.28 -24.14 6.10
C ALA A 78 -4.94 -23.23 7.29
N TRP A 79 -3.66 -23.05 7.55
CA TRP A 79 -3.20 -22.03 8.49
C TRP A 79 -1.93 -21.33 7.98
N LEU A 80 -1.67 -20.15 8.52
CA LEU A 80 -0.52 -19.31 8.22
C LEU A 80 0.39 -19.25 9.45
N THR A 81 1.70 -19.37 9.25
CA THR A 81 2.69 -19.21 10.33
C THR A 81 3.15 -17.76 10.50
N TYR A 82 3.90 -17.46 11.57
CA TYR A 82 4.51 -16.14 11.77
C TYR A 82 5.56 -15.78 10.69
N HIS A 83 6.11 -16.74 9.95
CA HIS A 83 6.95 -16.50 8.76
C HIS A 83 6.15 -16.38 7.46
N ALA A 84 4.83 -16.21 7.55
CA ALA A 84 3.91 -16.16 6.41
C ALA A 84 3.96 -17.42 5.52
N GLN A 85 4.31 -18.58 6.10
CA GLN A 85 4.22 -19.86 5.39
C GLN A 85 2.80 -20.40 5.50
N VAL A 86 2.24 -20.79 4.37
CA VAL A 86 0.92 -21.43 4.30
C VAL A 86 1.10 -22.93 4.44
N VAL A 87 0.38 -23.52 5.39
CA VAL A 87 0.40 -24.95 5.65
C VAL A 87 -1.01 -25.50 5.49
N THR A 88 -1.13 -26.61 4.78
CA THR A 88 -2.35 -27.40 4.65
C THR A 88 -2.27 -28.57 5.61
N PRO A 89 -2.98 -28.53 6.76
CA PRO A 89 -2.96 -29.63 7.69
C PRO A 89 -3.66 -30.87 7.12
N THR A 90 -3.27 -32.03 7.61
CA THR A 90 -3.82 -33.32 7.20
C THR A 90 -5.16 -33.53 7.89
N ALA A 91 -6.21 -33.73 7.09
CA ALA A 91 -7.57 -34.00 7.56
C ALA A 91 -8.33 -34.87 6.56
N GLN A 92 -9.38 -35.54 7.04
CA GLN A 92 -10.37 -36.15 6.13
C GLN A 92 -11.33 -35.06 5.65
N LEU A 93 -11.09 -34.53 4.46
CA LEU A 93 -11.83 -33.41 3.89
C LEU A 93 -12.89 -33.90 2.88
N THR A 94 -14.07 -33.33 2.96
CA THR A 94 -15.09 -33.44 1.90
C THR A 94 -14.65 -32.67 0.65
N ALA A 95 -15.26 -32.96 -0.50
CA ALA A 95 -14.97 -32.24 -1.76
C ALA A 95 -15.11 -30.71 -1.62
N TYR A 96 -16.11 -30.25 -0.87
CA TYR A 96 -16.33 -28.83 -0.58
C TYR A 96 -15.21 -28.22 0.28
N GLN A 97 -14.74 -28.95 1.30
CA GLN A 97 -13.65 -28.48 2.16
C GLN A 97 -12.30 -28.46 1.42
N LEU A 98 -12.07 -29.38 0.48
CA LEU A 98 -10.91 -29.35 -0.42
C LEU A 98 -10.93 -28.11 -1.32
N GLU A 99 -12.09 -27.72 -1.83
CA GLU A 99 -12.24 -26.47 -2.59
C GLU A 99 -11.91 -25.24 -1.73
N HIS A 100 -12.40 -25.20 -0.50
CA HIS A 100 -12.07 -24.15 0.47
C HIS A 100 -10.60 -24.14 0.86
N GLN A 101 -9.95 -25.31 1.00
CA GLN A 101 -8.51 -25.41 1.25
C GLN A 101 -7.73 -24.74 0.10
N GLY A 102 -8.03 -25.07 -1.16
CA GLY A 102 -7.38 -24.46 -2.31
C GLY A 102 -7.54 -22.94 -2.36
N LYS A 103 -8.76 -22.44 -2.10
CA LYS A 103 -9.05 -21.00 -2.01
C LYS A 103 -8.34 -20.32 -0.83
N ALA A 104 -8.27 -20.99 0.33
CA ALA A 104 -7.57 -20.49 1.51
C ALA A 104 -6.07 -20.40 1.25
N VAL A 105 -5.47 -21.41 0.63
CA VAL A 105 -4.05 -21.38 0.22
C VAL A 105 -3.79 -20.23 -0.73
N ALA A 106 -4.61 -20.09 -1.78
CA ALA A 106 -4.46 -18.99 -2.73
C ALA A 106 -4.61 -17.60 -2.07
N ALA A 107 -5.53 -17.44 -1.11
CA ALA A 107 -5.73 -16.20 -0.38
C ALA A 107 -4.55 -15.90 0.57
N LEU A 108 -4.10 -16.88 1.34
CA LEU A 108 -3.02 -16.72 2.31
C LEU A 108 -1.64 -16.57 1.62
N SER A 109 -1.45 -17.09 0.41
CA SER A 109 -0.25 -16.82 -0.39
C SER A 109 -0.25 -15.44 -1.06
N GLN A 110 -1.39 -14.73 -1.04
CA GLN A 110 -1.57 -13.39 -1.61
C GLN A 110 -1.92 -12.37 -0.52
N LEU A 111 -1.14 -12.38 0.57
CA LEU A 111 -1.32 -11.45 1.67
C LEU A 111 -1.24 -10.00 1.18
N THR A 112 -2.06 -9.16 1.80
CA THR A 112 -1.95 -7.72 1.58
C THR A 112 -0.63 -7.18 2.13
N ARG A 113 -0.11 -6.10 1.55
CA ARG A 113 1.07 -5.38 2.05
C ARG A 113 0.99 -5.08 3.55
N ARG A 114 -0.18 -4.66 4.04
CA ARG A 114 -0.41 -4.38 5.46
C ARG A 114 -0.30 -5.63 6.34
N ALA A 115 -0.82 -6.77 5.88
CA ALA A 115 -0.71 -8.04 6.60
C ALA A 115 0.77 -8.48 6.68
N ILE A 116 1.50 -8.42 5.57
CA ILE A 116 2.95 -8.71 5.54
C ILE A 116 3.70 -7.78 6.49
N GLY A 117 3.46 -6.46 6.42
CA GLY A 117 4.10 -5.48 7.29
C GLY A 117 3.74 -5.62 8.76
N HIS A 118 2.58 -6.21 9.10
CA HIS A 118 2.23 -6.55 10.47
C HIS A 118 3.03 -7.77 10.95
N LEU A 119 3.09 -8.85 10.17
CA LEU A 119 3.88 -10.04 10.49
C LEU A 119 5.37 -9.74 10.59
N ALA A 120 5.92 -8.91 9.69
CA ALA A 120 7.31 -8.47 9.74
C ALA A 120 7.62 -7.73 11.05
N ARG A 121 6.74 -6.82 11.48
CA ARG A 121 6.89 -6.12 12.78
C ARG A 121 6.87 -7.07 13.97
N LEU A 122 5.99 -8.07 13.96
CA LEU A 122 5.93 -9.09 15.02
C LEU A 122 7.21 -9.92 15.04
N ARG A 123 7.74 -10.28 13.87
CA ARG A 123 9.04 -10.96 13.76
C ARG A 123 10.18 -10.11 14.28
N ASP A 124 10.25 -8.83 13.89
CA ASP A 124 11.31 -7.92 14.33
C ASP A 124 11.31 -7.75 15.86
N GLN A 125 10.13 -7.61 16.46
CA GLN A 125 9.97 -7.55 17.92
C GLN A 125 10.42 -8.84 18.60
N ARG A 126 10.00 -9.99 18.08
CA ARG A 126 10.36 -11.31 18.62
C ARG A 126 11.86 -11.58 18.52
N GLU A 127 12.48 -11.27 17.39
CA GLU A 127 13.89 -11.56 17.10
C GLU A 127 14.84 -10.43 17.54
N GLY A 128 14.31 -9.35 18.13
CA GLY A 128 15.10 -8.18 18.51
C GLY A 128 15.78 -7.51 17.32
N ARG A 129 15.20 -7.60 16.13
CA ARG A 129 15.80 -7.05 14.90
C ARG A 129 15.48 -5.57 14.75
N GLY A 130 16.50 -4.81 14.36
CA GLY A 130 16.33 -3.47 13.81
C GLY A 130 16.40 -3.55 12.29
N PRO A 131 15.29 -3.41 11.54
CA PRO A 131 15.28 -3.51 10.07
C PRO A 131 15.98 -2.32 9.37
N GLY A 132 16.80 -1.54 10.06
CA GLY A 132 17.41 -0.31 9.59
C GLY A 132 16.74 0.93 10.18
N ALA A 133 17.20 2.11 9.73
CA ALA A 133 16.64 3.38 10.15
C ALA A 133 15.19 3.50 9.63
N ALA A 134 14.23 3.36 10.53
CA ALA A 134 12.84 3.63 10.24
C ALA A 134 12.68 5.10 9.81
N PRO A 135 11.70 5.42 8.96
CA PRO A 135 11.43 6.79 8.57
C PRO A 135 11.12 7.66 9.80
N ASP A 136 11.77 8.82 9.92
CA ASP A 136 11.37 9.88 10.84
C ASP A 136 10.31 10.76 10.17
N VAL A 137 9.17 10.94 10.82
CA VAL A 137 8.07 11.78 10.33
C VAL A 137 8.49 13.25 10.15
N ARG A 138 9.55 13.68 10.85
CA ARG A 138 10.11 15.03 10.74
C ARG A 138 11.03 15.17 9.53
N GLU A 139 11.68 14.10 9.13
CA GLU A 139 12.54 14.08 7.95
C GLU A 139 11.65 13.82 6.74
N GLN A 140 11.50 14.81 5.85
CA GLN A 140 10.71 14.69 4.61
C GLN A 140 11.41 13.79 3.57
N THR A 141 12.00 12.68 4.01
CA THR A 141 12.74 11.74 3.19
C THR A 141 11.87 10.54 2.84
N THR A 142 12.05 10.03 1.64
CA THR A 142 11.38 8.81 1.19
C THR A 142 12.12 7.58 1.69
N ARG A 143 11.35 6.63 2.20
CA ARG A 143 11.86 5.32 2.64
C ARG A 143 10.89 4.24 2.22
N VAL A 144 11.40 3.10 1.80
CA VAL A 144 10.64 1.91 1.48
C VAL A 144 11.03 0.76 2.41
N LEU A 145 10.03 0.03 2.87
CA LEU A 145 10.22 -1.22 3.59
C LEU A 145 10.14 -2.35 2.57
N VAL A 146 11.26 -3.03 2.37
CA VAL A 146 11.38 -4.07 1.34
C VAL A 146 11.54 -5.43 1.98
N ALA A 147 10.99 -6.46 1.32
CA ALA A 147 11.09 -7.84 1.74
C ALA A 147 11.58 -8.73 0.59
N ASN A 148 12.18 -9.85 0.95
CA ASN A 148 12.42 -10.94 0.02
C ASN A 148 11.08 -11.66 -0.28
N PRO A 149 10.71 -11.89 -1.56
CA PRO A 149 9.52 -12.68 -1.88
C PRO A 149 9.47 -14.08 -1.24
N ALA A 150 10.63 -14.72 -1.08
CA ALA A 150 10.75 -16.06 -0.47
C ALA A 150 10.58 -16.06 1.05
N ASP A 151 10.81 -14.90 1.71
CA ASP A 151 10.57 -14.70 3.14
C ASP A 151 10.01 -13.28 3.34
N PRO A 152 8.70 -13.08 3.09
CA PRO A 152 8.10 -11.75 3.05
C PRO A 152 8.05 -11.07 4.42
N THR A 153 8.32 -11.81 5.51
CA THR A 153 8.36 -11.28 6.87
C THR A 153 9.74 -10.75 7.26
N LEU A 154 10.77 -11.06 6.46
CA LEU A 154 12.12 -10.56 6.64
C LEU A 154 12.28 -9.26 5.86
N THR A 155 12.30 -8.13 6.57
CA THR A 155 12.24 -6.80 5.95
C THR A 155 13.43 -5.89 6.31
N TRP A 156 13.63 -4.87 5.47
CA TRP A 156 14.62 -3.81 5.63
C TRP A 156 14.11 -2.46 5.14
N TRP A 157 14.34 -1.40 5.90
CA TRP A 157 14.13 -0.02 5.48
C TRP A 157 15.30 0.46 4.63
N THR A 158 14.99 1.07 3.49
CA THR A 158 15.98 1.68 2.58
C THR A 158 15.37 2.86 1.83
N SER A 159 16.19 3.60 1.07
CA SER A 159 15.71 4.51 0.03
C SER A 159 15.88 3.90 -1.36
N LEU A 160 15.13 4.44 -2.31
CA LEU A 160 15.28 4.18 -3.74
C LEU A 160 15.99 5.37 -4.39
N SER A 161 16.70 5.08 -5.48
CA SER A 161 17.25 6.08 -6.40
C SER A 161 16.22 6.38 -7.50
N PRO A 162 16.22 7.61 -8.07
CA PRO A 162 15.53 7.90 -9.33
C PRO A 162 15.90 6.96 -10.49
N ASP A 163 17.11 6.38 -10.45
CA ASP A 163 17.57 5.38 -11.41
C ASP A 163 17.03 3.98 -11.05
N LEU A 164 16.23 3.40 -11.94
CA LEU A 164 15.63 2.08 -11.78
C LEU A 164 16.68 0.96 -11.68
N GLU A 165 17.71 0.98 -12.51
CA GLU A 165 18.71 -0.09 -12.54
C GLU A 165 19.61 -0.02 -11.30
N ALA A 166 19.98 1.20 -10.86
CA ALA A 166 20.66 1.39 -9.60
C ALA A 166 19.82 0.92 -8.40
N SER A 167 18.53 1.25 -8.39
CA SER A 167 17.59 0.79 -7.36
C SER A 167 17.45 -0.73 -7.34
N ARG A 168 17.31 -1.38 -8.50
CA ARG A 168 17.25 -2.84 -8.61
C ARG A 168 18.52 -3.51 -8.09
N ALA A 169 19.69 -3.02 -8.49
CA ALA A 169 20.97 -3.54 -8.04
C ALA A 169 21.12 -3.41 -6.51
N HIS A 170 20.74 -2.24 -5.96
CA HIS A 170 20.75 -1.99 -4.53
C HIS A 170 19.81 -2.94 -3.77
N LEU A 171 18.57 -3.08 -4.23
CA LEU A 171 17.59 -3.95 -3.61
C LEU A 171 18.04 -5.41 -3.64
N ALA A 172 18.52 -5.91 -4.78
CA ALA A 172 19.03 -7.27 -4.92
C ALA A 172 20.20 -7.55 -3.95
N ALA A 173 21.11 -6.58 -3.77
CA ALA A 173 22.19 -6.67 -2.79
C ALA A 173 21.67 -6.71 -1.34
N LEU A 174 20.66 -5.89 -1.03
CA LEU A 174 20.06 -5.79 0.31
C LEU A 174 19.32 -7.06 0.72
N ILE A 175 18.44 -7.59 -0.14
CA ILE A 175 17.60 -8.76 0.17
C ILE A 175 18.27 -10.11 -0.18
N ARG A 176 19.49 -10.05 -0.77
CA ARG A 176 20.32 -11.21 -1.16
C ARG A 176 19.63 -12.19 -2.10
N THR A 177 18.83 -11.70 -3.05
CA THR A 177 18.16 -12.52 -4.08
C THR A 177 18.80 -12.35 -5.45
N ARG A 178 18.75 -13.42 -6.26
CA ARG A 178 19.08 -13.41 -7.69
C ARG A 178 17.78 -13.52 -8.48
N GLY A 179 17.35 -12.43 -9.09
CA GLY A 179 16.04 -12.40 -9.76
C GLY A 179 14.88 -12.38 -8.77
N ASP A 180 13.73 -11.95 -9.28
CA ASP A 180 12.54 -11.43 -8.60
C ASP A 180 12.70 -10.01 -8.02
N ASP A 181 11.81 -9.11 -8.48
CA ASP A 181 11.69 -7.75 -7.97
C ASP A 181 11.32 -7.82 -6.46
N ALA A 182 12.05 -7.08 -5.63
CA ALA A 182 11.80 -7.01 -4.19
C ALA A 182 10.33 -6.66 -3.89
N LEU A 183 9.75 -7.28 -2.86
CA LEU A 183 8.41 -6.93 -2.41
C LEU A 183 8.47 -5.61 -1.64
N ILE A 184 7.79 -4.57 -2.14
CA ILE A 184 7.59 -3.34 -1.38
C ILE A 184 6.42 -3.55 -0.41
N VAL A 185 6.73 -3.63 0.87
CA VAL A 185 5.76 -3.81 1.96
C VAL A 185 5.18 -2.46 2.37
N ASP A 186 6.02 -1.44 2.51
CA ASP A 186 5.61 -0.09 2.88
C ASP A 186 6.45 0.97 2.15
N ALA A 187 5.93 2.19 2.03
CA ALA A 187 6.58 3.28 1.29
C ALA A 187 6.28 4.65 1.90
N PHE A 188 7.07 5.02 2.90
CA PHE A 188 6.99 6.31 3.56
C PHE A 188 7.46 7.45 2.65
N GLY A 189 6.80 8.60 2.74
CA GLY A 189 7.15 9.81 1.97
C GLY A 189 6.50 9.91 0.59
N TYR A 190 5.77 8.88 0.13
CA TYR A 190 5.09 8.86 -1.18
C TYR A 190 3.61 9.29 -1.11
N GLY A 191 3.26 10.20 -0.19
CA GLY A 191 1.92 10.81 -0.13
C GLY A 191 0.80 9.81 0.19
N THR A 192 -0.36 9.99 -0.42
CA THR A 192 -1.53 9.08 -0.30
C THR A 192 -1.41 7.85 -1.18
N TYR A 193 -0.58 7.87 -2.23
CA TYR A 193 -0.34 6.72 -3.11
C TYR A 193 0.06 5.46 -2.32
N GLN A 194 1.00 5.58 -1.38
CA GLN A 194 1.40 4.45 -0.52
C GLN A 194 0.27 3.83 0.32
N ARG A 195 -0.82 4.57 0.60
CA ARG A 195 -1.92 4.10 1.47
C ARG A 195 -2.86 3.13 0.75
N GLY A 196 -2.85 3.12 -0.58
CA GLY A 196 -3.71 2.27 -1.41
C GLY A 196 -3.42 0.78 -1.22
N SER A 197 -4.41 -0.08 -1.53
CA SER A 197 -4.27 -1.54 -1.46
C SER A 197 -3.55 -2.16 -2.66
N HIS A 198 -3.09 -1.34 -3.61
CA HIS A 198 -2.40 -1.80 -4.80
C HIS A 198 -0.96 -2.25 -4.48
N PRO A 199 -0.36 -3.08 -5.36
CA PRO A 199 1.07 -3.35 -5.32
C PRO A 199 1.86 -2.06 -5.58
N LEU A 200 2.87 -1.79 -4.76
CA LEU A 200 3.83 -0.74 -5.04
C LEU A 200 4.97 -1.35 -5.84
N THR A 201 5.23 -0.83 -7.04
CA THR A 201 6.26 -1.36 -7.92
C THR A 201 7.48 -0.46 -7.89
N VAL A 202 8.68 -1.07 -7.89
CA VAL A 202 9.95 -0.32 -7.92
C VAL A 202 10.00 0.66 -9.10
N PRO A 203 9.61 0.29 -10.34
CA PRO A 203 9.59 1.24 -11.46
C PRO A 203 8.77 2.50 -11.20
N VAL A 204 7.56 2.38 -10.66
CA VAL A 204 6.70 3.55 -10.40
C VAL A 204 7.28 4.42 -9.29
N LEU A 205 7.81 3.82 -8.22
CA LEU A 205 8.44 4.58 -7.14
C LEU A 205 9.70 5.33 -7.63
N CYS A 206 10.53 4.71 -8.46
CA CYS A 206 11.68 5.38 -9.08
C CYS A 206 11.24 6.52 -10.02
N THR A 207 10.17 6.35 -10.80
CA THR A 207 9.59 7.44 -11.60
C THR A 207 9.12 8.59 -10.72
N ILE A 208 8.49 8.31 -9.57
CA ILE A 208 8.09 9.35 -8.60
C ILE A 208 9.31 10.12 -8.10
N GLU A 209 10.38 9.43 -7.69
CA GLU A 209 11.63 10.06 -7.24
C GLU A 209 12.26 10.94 -8.33
N ARG A 210 12.27 10.44 -9.56
CA ARG A 210 12.82 11.16 -10.70
C ARG A 210 12.03 12.43 -11.02
N LEU A 211 10.70 12.32 -11.15
CA LEU A 211 9.84 13.48 -11.42
C LEU A 211 9.90 14.50 -10.27
N ALA A 212 10.00 14.03 -9.03
CA ALA A 212 10.19 14.89 -7.87
C ALA A 212 11.49 15.71 -7.98
N ALA A 213 12.61 15.05 -8.29
CA ALA A 213 13.92 15.69 -8.46
C ALA A 213 13.95 16.66 -9.66
N GLU A 214 13.40 16.26 -10.81
CA GLU A 214 13.41 17.06 -12.05
C GLU A 214 12.60 18.36 -11.92
N HIS A 215 11.55 18.36 -11.09
CA HIS A 215 10.60 19.47 -10.99
C HIS A 215 10.64 20.26 -9.67
N ASP A 216 11.64 20.01 -8.82
CA ASP A 216 11.75 20.61 -7.46
C ASP A 216 10.47 20.37 -6.63
N LEU A 217 9.96 19.13 -6.67
CA LEU A 217 8.78 18.69 -5.94
C LEU A 217 9.15 17.67 -4.88
N ALA A 218 8.36 17.60 -3.80
CA ALA A 218 8.41 16.46 -2.89
C ALA A 218 7.78 15.23 -3.57
N ALA A 219 8.36 14.05 -3.37
CA ALA A 219 7.79 12.77 -3.85
C ALA A 219 6.33 12.57 -3.37
N SER A 220 6.00 13.08 -2.19
CA SER A 220 4.62 13.06 -1.67
C SER A 220 3.65 13.82 -2.56
N ALA A 221 4.07 14.92 -3.20
CA ALA A 221 3.20 15.69 -4.07
C ALA A 221 2.84 14.92 -5.35
N ILE A 222 3.80 14.17 -5.90
CA ILE A 222 3.56 13.27 -7.05
C ILE A 222 2.64 12.12 -6.63
N GLY A 223 2.88 11.52 -5.46
CA GLY A 223 2.05 10.45 -4.92
C GLY A 223 0.61 10.91 -4.66
N ASP A 224 0.42 12.09 -4.07
CA ASP A 224 -0.89 12.68 -3.83
C ASP A 224 -1.62 12.97 -5.16
N TRP A 225 -0.90 13.44 -6.18
CA TRP A 225 -1.43 13.62 -7.53
C TRP A 225 -1.86 12.29 -8.16
N LEU A 226 -1.03 11.25 -8.10
CA LEU A 226 -1.37 9.92 -8.64
C LEU A 226 -2.63 9.33 -8.01
N ASP A 227 -2.75 9.41 -6.68
CA ASP A 227 -3.96 8.99 -5.96
C ASP A 227 -5.20 9.77 -6.43
N ALA A 228 -5.03 11.08 -6.57
CA ALA A 228 -6.05 12.00 -7.07
C ALA A 228 -6.55 11.68 -8.49
N GLU A 229 -5.69 11.15 -9.35
CA GLU A 229 -5.99 10.71 -10.72
C GLU A 229 -6.50 9.26 -10.78
N GLY A 230 -6.65 8.60 -9.62
CA GLY A 230 -7.18 7.24 -9.53
C GLY A 230 -6.15 6.14 -9.80
N ALA A 231 -4.86 6.46 -9.81
CA ALA A 231 -3.75 5.51 -10.03
C ALA A 231 -3.82 4.24 -9.16
N PRO A 232 -4.24 4.28 -7.88
CA PRO A 232 -4.42 3.06 -7.10
C PRO A 232 -5.37 2.03 -7.72
N ARG A 233 -6.32 2.48 -8.57
CA ARG A 233 -7.29 1.62 -9.27
C ARG A 233 -6.84 1.27 -10.69
N SER A 234 -6.33 2.25 -11.45
CA SER A 234 -5.87 2.02 -12.82
C SER A 234 -4.54 1.29 -12.91
N ARG A 235 -3.74 1.29 -11.83
CA ARG A 235 -2.41 0.64 -11.73
C ARG A 235 -1.50 1.04 -12.88
N PRO A 236 -1.23 2.34 -13.07
CA PRO A 236 -0.41 2.79 -14.18
C PRO A 236 1.01 2.25 -14.04
N ASP A 237 1.64 1.95 -15.18
CA ASP A 237 3.07 1.65 -15.23
C ASP A 237 3.91 2.95 -15.19
N ALA A 238 5.24 2.78 -15.12
CA ALA A 238 6.17 3.90 -15.01
C ALA A 238 6.08 4.88 -16.20
N THR A 239 5.88 4.37 -17.41
CA THR A 239 5.78 5.18 -18.64
C THR A 239 4.49 5.99 -18.65
N GLN A 240 3.37 5.34 -18.29
CA GLN A 240 2.06 6.00 -18.19
C GLN A 240 2.06 7.12 -17.14
N VAL A 241 2.74 6.91 -16.01
CA VAL A 241 2.91 7.95 -14.98
C VAL A 241 3.67 9.16 -15.53
N GLU A 242 4.78 8.92 -16.23
CA GLU A 242 5.60 9.97 -16.82
C GLU A 242 4.87 10.78 -17.90
N GLU A 243 4.20 10.09 -18.84
CA GLU A 243 3.42 10.73 -19.90
C GLU A 243 2.29 11.58 -19.32
N ALA A 244 1.53 11.01 -18.37
CA ALA A 244 0.43 11.71 -17.72
C ALA A 244 0.93 12.93 -16.92
N PHE A 245 2.05 12.79 -16.21
CA PHE A 245 2.64 13.90 -15.46
C PHE A 245 3.05 15.04 -16.40
N THR A 246 3.76 14.71 -17.47
CA THR A 246 4.23 15.67 -18.48
C THR A 246 3.07 16.42 -19.14
N ALA A 247 1.97 15.72 -19.44
CA ALA A 247 0.79 16.33 -20.05
C ALA A 247 0.02 17.26 -19.09
N CYS A 248 0.04 16.96 -17.79
CA CYS A 248 -0.79 17.63 -16.79
C CYS A 248 -0.05 18.71 -16.00
N TYR A 249 1.26 18.61 -15.75
CA TYR A 249 1.96 19.53 -14.86
C TYR A 249 2.02 20.96 -15.44
N LEU A 250 1.56 21.94 -14.65
CA LEU A 250 1.48 23.35 -15.04
C LEU A 250 2.49 24.24 -14.29
N GLY A 251 3.28 23.65 -13.39
CA GLY A 251 4.32 24.35 -12.63
C GLY A 251 4.00 24.53 -11.14
N LEU A 252 4.91 25.25 -10.48
CA LEU A 252 4.91 25.48 -9.04
C LEU A 252 4.67 26.95 -8.73
N TYR A 253 3.75 27.22 -7.80
CA TYR A 253 3.30 28.58 -7.48
C TYR A 253 3.27 28.81 -5.97
N PRO A 254 3.56 30.03 -5.47
CA PRO A 254 3.59 30.31 -4.03
C PRO A 254 2.22 30.17 -3.36
N TYR A 255 1.13 30.39 -4.09
CA TYR A 255 -0.25 30.22 -3.62
C TYR A 255 -1.19 30.08 -4.82
N ARG A 256 -2.37 29.46 -4.63
CA ARG A 256 -3.38 29.26 -5.70
C ARG A 256 -3.72 30.53 -6.48
N ARG A 257 -3.81 31.66 -5.78
CA ARG A 257 -4.09 32.97 -6.40
C ARG A 257 -3.01 33.40 -7.40
N ALA A 258 -1.73 33.08 -7.19
CA ALA A 258 -0.66 33.43 -8.12
C ALA A 258 -0.81 32.67 -9.44
N PHE A 259 -1.19 31.39 -9.38
CA PHE A 259 -1.54 30.64 -10.58
C PHE A 259 -2.73 31.25 -11.31
N ALA A 260 -3.80 31.61 -10.58
CA ALA A 260 -4.98 32.24 -11.18
C ALA A 260 -4.66 33.59 -11.84
N GLU A 261 -3.75 34.39 -11.28
CA GLU A 261 -3.26 35.64 -11.89
C GLU A 261 -2.50 35.37 -13.18
N ALA A 262 -1.57 34.41 -13.17
CA ALA A 262 -0.82 34.00 -14.35
C ALA A 262 -1.73 33.44 -15.45
N GLU A 263 -2.70 32.61 -15.09
CA GLU A 263 -3.67 32.01 -16.02
C GLU A 263 -4.63 33.05 -16.60
N ARG A 264 -5.11 34.00 -15.78
CA ARG A 264 -5.90 35.15 -16.26
C ARG A 264 -5.14 35.93 -17.33
N ASP A 265 -3.87 36.25 -17.06
CA ASP A 265 -3.04 37.02 -17.98
C ASP A 265 -2.73 36.21 -19.25
N ARG A 266 -2.43 34.91 -19.12
CA ARG A 266 -2.20 33.99 -20.24
C ARG A 266 -3.42 33.83 -21.15
N ARG A 267 -4.63 33.84 -20.59
CA ARG A 267 -5.90 33.82 -21.36
C ARG A 267 -6.26 35.18 -21.98
N GLY A 268 -5.44 36.22 -21.77
CA GLY A 268 -5.62 37.54 -22.38
C GLY A 268 -6.62 38.46 -21.68
N TRP A 269 -7.19 38.06 -20.54
CA TRP A 269 -8.18 38.85 -19.81
C TRP A 269 -7.65 40.23 -19.41
N ARG A 270 -6.39 40.32 -19.01
CA ARG A 270 -5.76 41.60 -18.68
C ARG A 270 -5.80 42.58 -19.84
N HIS A 271 -5.37 42.15 -21.03
CA HIS A 271 -5.39 42.97 -22.24
C HIS A 271 -6.82 43.37 -22.62
N ILE A 272 -7.79 42.46 -22.50
CA ILE A 272 -9.21 42.74 -22.81
C ILE A 272 -9.78 43.81 -21.87
N LEU A 273 -9.52 43.70 -20.56
CA LEU A 273 -9.97 44.67 -19.57
C LEU A 273 -9.32 46.04 -19.77
N ASP A 274 -8.00 46.06 -20.02
CA ASP A 274 -7.24 47.28 -20.30
C ASP A 274 -7.78 47.98 -21.56
N ALA A 275 -8.04 47.25 -22.64
CA ALA A 275 -8.59 47.80 -23.88
C ALA A 275 -10.03 48.34 -23.72
N ALA A 276 -10.81 47.77 -22.79
CA ALA A 276 -12.16 48.22 -22.45
C ALA A 276 -12.16 49.38 -21.42
N GLY A 277 -11.00 49.80 -20.91
CA GLY A 277 -10.90 50.81 -19.86
C GLY A 277 -11.45 50.35 -18.50
N ILE A 278 -11.54 49.04 -18.26
CA ILE A 278 -12.07 48.46 -17.03
C ILE A 278 -10.89 48.18 -16.07
N PRO A 279 -10.86 48.78 -14.87
CA PRO A 279 -9.81 48.51 -13.90
C PRO A 279 -9.72 47.03 -13.51
N LEU A 280 -8.50 46.48 -13.51
CA LEU A 280 -8.25 45.05 -13.24
C LEU A 280 -8.74 44.57 -11.86
N HIS A 281 -8.84 45.45 -10.86
CA HIS A 281 -9.35 45.09 -9.53
C HIS A 281 -10.86 44.77 -9.52
N LEU A 282 -11.59 45.11 -10.59
CA LEU A 282 -12.99 44.72 -10.77
C LEU A 282 -13.13 43.29 -11.31
N PHE A 283 -12.05 42.68 -11.79
CA PHE A 283 -12.05 41.25 -12.12
C PHE A 283 -12.09 40.43 -10.83
N ASP A 284 -13.16 39.66 -10.63
CA ASP A 284 -13.32 38.78 -9.47
C ASP A 284 -12.36 37.58 -9.56
N LEU A 285 -11.11 37.83 -9.19
CA LEU A 285 -10.05 36.85 -9.18
C LEU A 285 -10.31 35.71 -8.18
N HIS A 286 -11.03 35.99 -7.09
CA HIS A 286 -11.34 34.97 -6.08
C HIS A 286 -12.33 33.95 -6.64
N ARG A 287 -13.42 34.42 -7.27
CA ARG A 287 -14.36 33.55 -7.96
C ARG A 287 -13.68 32.82 -9.12
N TYR A 288 -12.89 33.53 -9.93
CA TYR A 288 -12.15 32.91 -11.03
C TYR A 288 -11.23 31.77 -10.56
N ALA A 289 -10.46 32.00 -9.49
CA ALA A 289 -9.61 30.96 -8.90
C ALA A 289 -10.44 29.77 -8.39
N THR A 290 -11.56 30.01 -7.73
CA THR A 290 -12.46 28.95 -7.25
C THR A 290 -12.96 28.06 -8.40
N GLU A 291 -13.47 28.67 -9.47
CA GLU A 291 -13.94 27.96 -10.67
C GLU A 291 -12.80 27.17 -11.34
N LEU A 292 -11.64 27.82 -11.50
CA LEU A 292 -10.46 27.22 -12.13
C LEU A 292 -10.00 25.95 -11.39
N PHE A 293 -9.91 25.97 -10.06
CA PHE A 293 -9.49 24.81 -9.25
C PHE A 293 -10.61 23.79 -9.02
N ALA A 294 -11.87 24.17 -9.22
CA ALA A 294 -13.00 23.24 -9.19
C ALA A 294 -13.04 22.38 -10.46
N HIS A 295 -12.77 22.98 -11.63
CA HIS A 295 -13.07 22.36 -12.92
C HIS A 295 -11.85 22.07 -13.80
N ASP A 296 -10.90 23.00 -13.90
CA ASP A 296 -9.83 22.92 -14.91
C ASP A 296 -8.53 22.34 -14.36
N VAL A 297 -8.20 22.66 -13.11
CA VAL A 297 -6.92 22.32 -12.50
C VAL A 297 -7.08 21.78 -11.09
N ARG A 298 -6.02 21.14 -10.60
CA ARG A 298 -5.85 20.67 -9.24
C ARG A 298 -4.58 21.29 -8.69
N SER A 299 -4.56 21.58 -7.38
CA SER A 299 -3.31 21.89 -6.68
C SER A 299 -3.07 20.90 -5.56
N ILE A 300 -1.80 20.52 -5.44
CA ILE A 300 -1.26 19.80 -4.29
C ILE A 300 -0.39 20.80 -3.51
N THR A 301 -0.66 20.96 -2.22
CA THR A 301 0.10 21.85 -1.34
C THR A 301 1.35 21.13 -0.87
N LEU A 302 2.51 21.76 -1.06
CA LEU A 302 3.81 21.25 -0.62
C LEU A 302 4.02 21.57 0.87
N PRO A 303 4.95 20.88 1.55
CA PRO A 303 5.27 21.14 2.95
C PRO A 303 5.77 22.56 3.24
N ASP A 304 6.35 23.23 2.24
CA ASP A 304 6.82 24.63 2.32
C ASP A 304 5.71 25.67 2.04
N GLY A 305 4.48 25.22 1.79
CA GLY A 305 3.33 26.07 1.48
C GLY A 305 3.16 26.44 0.01
N ARG A 306 4.12 26.10 -0.88
CA ARG A 306 3.92 26.25 -2.33
C ARG A 306 2.86 25.27 -2.84
N HIS A 307 2.40 25.47 -4.07
CA HIS A 307 1.39 24.65 -4.73
C HIS A 307 1.88 24.15 -6.08
N ALA A 308 2.00 22.82 -6.22
CA ALA A 308 2.15 22.18 -7.52
C ALA A 308 0.78 22.13 -8.20
N VAL A 309 0.69 22.66 -9.41
CA VAL A 309 -0.58 22.77 -10.15
C VAL A 309 -0.59 21.81 -11.33
N PHE A 310 -1.69 21.09 -11.47
CA PHE A 310 -1.90 20.06 -12.50
C PHE A 310 -3.21 20.33 -13.24
N ARG A 311 -3.21 20.18 -14.56
CA ARG A 311 -4.43 20.15 -15.37
C ARG A 311 -5.22 18.88 -15.04
N ARG A 312 -6.54 19.01 -14.88
CA ARG A 312 -7.43 17.85 -14.77
C ARG A 312 -7.63 17.22 -16.16
N PRO A 313 -7.74 15.89 -16.26
CA PRO A 313 -8.15 15.25 -17.50
C PRO A 313 -9.53 15.78 -17.89
N THR A 314 -9.69 16.23 -19.14
CA THR A 314 -11.01 16.48 -19.71
C THR A 314 -11.69 15.13 -19.86
N GLY A 315 -12.76 14.90 -19.10
CA GLY A 315 -13.60 13.71 -19.21
C GLY A 315 -14.33 13.61 -20.54
#